data_AF-A0A5S9IK09-F1
#
_entry.id   AF-A0A5S9IK09-F1
#
_cell.length_a   1.000
_cell.length_b   1.000
_cell.length_c   1.000
_cell.angle_alpha   90.00
_cell.angle_beta   90.00
_cell.angle_gamma   90.00
#
_symmetry.space_group_name_H-M   'P 1'
#
loop_
_entity.id
_entity.type
_entity.pdbx_description
1 polymer ?
#
loop_
_entity_poly.entity_id
_entity_poly.type
_entity_poly.pdbx_seq_one_letter_code
_entity_poly.pdbx_strand_id
1 'polypeptide(L)'
;MRYGSPQNGGIIGDEVVYDKNAQLDIRLPQTATVRIFRDGKQIIEKNTASFAQSLPGKGIYRAEIYKDGTLWILTSPIYIN
;
A
#
# COMPACT_ATOMS: atom_id res chain seq x y z
N MET A 1 9.61 23.56 -1.32
CA MET A 1 8.29 23.12 -1.80
C MET A 1 7.64 22.30 -0.70
N ARG A 2 6.57 22.80 -0.08
CA ARG A 2 5.76 22.04 0.88
C ARG A 2 4.69 21.28 0.10
N TYR A 3 4.76 19.95 0.09
CA TYR A 3 3.61 19.15 -0.33
C TYR A 3 2.55 19.28 0.76
N GLY A 4 1.36 19.75 0.39
CA GLY A 4 0.23 19.82 1.31
C GLY A 4 -0.12 18.42 1.78
N SER A 5 0.00 18.16 3.08
CA SER A 5 -0.52 16.95 3.69
C SER A 5 -2.03 16.86 3.43
N PRO A 6 -2.56 15.75 2.90
CA PRO A 6 -4.00 15.51 2.92
C PRO A 6 -4.44 15.51 4.37
N GLN A 7 -5.57 16.15 4.68
CA GLN A 7 -6.04 16.33 6.06
C GLN A 7 -6.38 14.99 6.78
N ASN A 8 -6.25 13.84 6.10
CA ASN A 8 -6.43 12.47 6.61
C ASN A 8 -5.61 11.42 5.81
N GLY A 9 -4.40 11.75 5.33
CA GLY A 9 -3.60 10.81 4.51
C GLY A 9 -2.12 10.84 4.86
N GLY A 10 -1.55 9.66 5.12
CA GLY A 10 -0.11 9.48 5.32
C GLY A 10 0.63 9.16 4.02
N ILE A 11 1.91 9.52 3.98
CA ILE A 11 2.83 9.12 2.90
C ILE A 11 3.72 7.99 3.43
N ILE A 12 4.27 7.16 2.53
CA ILE A 12 5.17 6.04 2.88
C ILE A 12 6.25 6.52 3.87
N GLY A 13 6.27 5.96 5.08
CA GLY A 13 7.17 6.35 6.17
C GLY A 13 6.49 7.03 7.37
N ASP A 14 5.24 7.47 7.24
CA ASP A 14 4.45 8.02 8.34
C ASP A 14 3.71 6.92 9.14
N GLU A 15 3.49 7.18 10.43
CA GLU A 15 2.51 6.44 11.24
C GLU A 15 1.12 7.00 10.95
N VAL A 16 0.19 6.13 10.54
CA VAL A 16 -1.19 6.52 10.23
C VAL A 16 -2.11 5.94 11.29
N VAL A 17 -2.91 6.79 11.94
CA VAL A 17 -3.97 6.32 12.85
C VAL A 17 -5.02 5.59 12.02
N TYR A 18 -5.36 4.36 12.43
CA TYR A 18 -6.36 3.56 11.76
C TYR A 18 -7.74 4.22 11.83
N ASP A 19 -8.30 4.51 10.65
CA ASP A 19 -9.72 4.81 10.46
C ASP A 19 -10.42 3.55 9.90
N LYS A 20 -11.63 3.26 10.36
CA LYS A 20 -12.47 2.18 9.80
C LYS A 20 -12.77 2.36 8.30
N ASN A 21 -12.61 3.58 7.80
CA ASN A 21 -12.76 3.96 6.40
C ASN A 21 -11.42 4.05 5.66
N ALA A 22 -10.30 3.68 6.29
CA ALA A 22 -8.99 3.76 5.67
C ALA A 22 -8.91 2.80 4.47
N GLN A 23 -8.43 3.33 3.36
CA GLN A 23 -8.24 2.58 2.11
C GLN A 23 -6.77 2.59 1.72
N LEU A 24 -6.32 1.47 1.18
CA LEU A 24 -5.04 1.36 0.50
C LEU A 24 -5.28 1.55 -0.99
N ASP A 25 -4.69 2.62 -1.52
CA ASP A 25 -4.71 2.95 -2.94
C ASP A 25 -3.33 2.69 -3.56
N ILE A 26 -3.30 1.87 -4.62
CA ILE A 26 -2.10 1.65 -5.42
C ILE A 26 -2.38 2.09 -6.86
N ARG A 27 -1.47 2.89 -7.41
CA ARG A 27 -1.49 3.35 -8.80
C ARG A 27 -0.11 3.16 -9.41
N LEU A 28 -0.05 2.42 -10.49
CA LEU A 28 1.16 2.08 -11.22
C LEU A 28 1.06 2.66 -12.63
N PRO A 29 2.18 3.01 -13.27
CA PRO A 29 2.16 3.52 -14.65
C PRO A 29 1.85 2.42 -15.67
N GLN A 30 1.84 1.14 -15.28
CA GLN A 30 1.46 0.01 -16.11
C GLN A 30 0.97 -1.17 -15.26
N THR A 31 0.29 -2.12 -15.89
CA THR A 31 -0.16 -3.35 -15.25
C THR A 31 1.02 -4.17 -14.75
N ALA A 32 0.98 -4.55 -13.48
CA ALA A 32 1.97 -5.40 -12.83
C ALA A 32 1.31 -6.26 -11.75
N THR A 33 2.02 -7.29 -11.28
CA THR A 33 1.54 -8.11 -10.16
C THR A 33 1.83 -7.40 -8.85
N VAL A 34 0.78 -7.01 -8.14
CA VAL A 34 0.85 -6.40 -6.82
C VAL A 34 0.54 -7.43 -5.75
N ARG A 35 1.43 -7.57 -4.78
CA ARG A 35 1.24 -8.35 -3.56
C ARG A 35 1.22 -7.42 -2.36
N ILE A 36 0.22 -7.57 -1.50
CA ILE A 36 0.16 -6.84 -0.23
C ILE A 36 0.35 -7.81 0.90
N PHE A 37 1.20 -7.42 1.83
CA PHE A 37 1.49 -8.11 3.07
C PHE A 37 0.95 -7.29 4.24
N ARG A 38 0.37 -7.99 5.22
CA ARG A 38 0.04 -7.46 6.56
C ARG A 38 0.74 -8.34 7.58
N ASP A 39 1.56 -7.73 8.43
CA ASP A 39 2.29 -8.42 9.50
C ASP A 39 3.10 -9.63 8.97
N GLY A 40 3.71 -9.46 7.80
CA GLY A 40 4.50 -10.49 7.11
C GLY A 40 3.69 -11.53 6.32
N LYS A 41 2.35 -11.54 6.43
CA LYS A 41 1.48 -12.47 5.69
C LYS A 41 0.91 -11.82 4.43
N GLN A 42 1.03 -12.48 3.28
CA GLN A 42 0.36 -12.05 2.06
C GLN A 42 -1.16 -12.11 2.24
N ILE A 43 -1.83 -10.98 2.05
CA ILE A 43 -3.29 -10.86 2.15
C ILE A 43 -3.96 -10.64 0.80
N ILE A 44 -3.23 -10.10 -0.18
CA ILE A 44 -3.75 -9.79 -1.52
C ILE A 44 -2.67 -10.11 -2.56
N GLU A 45 -3.08 -10.65 -3.70
CA GLU A 45 -2.30 -10.71 -4.94
C GLU A 45 -3.22 -10.37 -6.12
N LYS A 46 -2.84 -9.38 -6.92
CA LYS A 46 -3.61 -8.93 -8.10
C LYS A 46 -2.67 -8.51 -9.23
N ASN A 47 -3.00 -8.86 -10.46
CA ASN A 47 -2.36 -8.29 -11.65
C ASN A 47 -3.18 -7.08 -12.11
N THR A 48 -2.68 -5.87 -11.86
CA THR A 48 -3.42 -4.62 -12.12
C THR A 48 -2.48 -3.42 -12.27
N ALA A 49 -2.95 -2.36 -12.93
CA ALA A 49 -2.31 -1.04 -12.92
C ALA A 49 -2.81 -0.15 -11.77
N SER A 50 -3.99 -0.42 -11.22
CA SER A 50 -4.51 0.32 -10.07
C SER A 50 -5.54 -0.49 -9.28
N PHE A 51 -5.63 -0.23 -7.97
CA PHE A 51 -6.76 -0.69 -7.16
C PHE A 51 -6.84 0.09 -5.84
N ALA A 52 -8.05 0.06 -5.28
CA ALA A 52 -8.36 0.53 -3.95
C ALA A 52 -8.89 -0.65 -3.14
N GLN A 53 -8.48 -0.77 -1.87
CA GLN A 53 -9.05 -1.78 -0.97
C GLN A 53 -9.12 -1.24 0.46
N SER A 54 -10.24 -1.47 1.13
CA SER A 54 -10.39 -1.16 2.56
C SER A 54 -9.37 -1.93 3.39
N LEU A 55 -8.72 -1.24 4.31
CA LEU A 55 -7.73 -1.83 5.20
C LEU A 55 -8.44 -2.72 6.24
N PRO A 56 -8.06 -4.01 6.35
CA PRO A 56 -8.72 -4.97 7.24
C PRO A 56 -8.44 -4.74 8.74
N GLY A 57 -7.69 -3.69 9.11
CA GLY A 57 -7.39 -3.33 10.49
C GLY A 57 -5.99 -2.74 10.67
N LYS A 58 -5.60 -2.57 11.92
CA LYS A 58 -4.25 -2.15 12.34
C LYS A 58 -3.19 -3.18 11.97
N GLY A 59 -1.95 -2.75 11.78
CA GLY A 59 -0.82 -3.63 11.48
C GLY A 59 0.22 -2.98 10.58
N ILE A 60 1.22 -3.77 10.23
CA ILE A 60 2.33 -3.34 9.37
C ILE A 60 2.06 -3.80 7.94
N TYR A 61 1.88 -2.84 7.03
CA TYR A 61 1.57 -3.11 5.64
C TYR A 61 2.78 -2.93 4.73
N ARG A 62 2.93 -3.78 3.72
CA ARG A 62 3.94 -3.63 2.66
C ARG A 62 3.36 -4.05 1.33
N ALA A 63 3.70 -3.32 0.27
CA ALA A 63 3.39 -3.71 -1.09
C ALA A 63 4.66 -4.11 -1.84
N GLU A 64 4.56 -5.22 -2.58
CA GLU A 64 5.59 -5.71 -3.49
C GLU A 64 4.98 -5.76 -4.89
N ILE A 65 5.65 -5.12 -5.84
CA ILE A 65 5.18 -5.00 -7.21
C ILE A 65 6.17 -5.74 -8.08
N TYR A 66 5.69 -6.74 -8.81
CA TYR A 66 6.46 -7.56 -9.73
C TYR A 66 6.04 -7.24 -11.15
N LYS A 67 7.02 -6.91 -11.99
CA LYS A 67 6.83 -6.74 -13.43
C LYS A 67 7.55 -7.87 -14.15
N ASP A 68 6.83 -8.58 -15.02
CA ASP A 68 7.36 -9.70 -15.79
C ASP A 68 8.07 -10.75 -14.91
N GLY A 69 7.49 -11.04 -13.73
CA GLY A 69 8.03 -11.98 -12.75
C GLY A 69 9.22 -11.46 -11.91
N THR A 70 9.73 -10.25 -12.22
CA THR A 70 10.85 -9.63 -11.52
C THR A 70 10.35 -8.59 -10.53
N LEU A 71 10.92 -8.55 -9.32
CA LEU A 71 10.61 -7.51 -8.35
C LEU A 71 10.97 -6.14 -8.93
N TRP A 72 9.98 -5.27 -9.04
CA TRP A 72 10.11 -3.96 -9.67
C TRP A 72 10.02 -2.82 -8.65
N ILE A 73 9.07 -2.90 -7.71
CA ILE A 73 8.93 -1.91 -6.64
C ILE A 73 8.72 -2.64 -5.33
N LEU A 74 9.45 -2.22 -4.30
CA LEU A 74 9.27 -2.65 -2.92
C LEU A 74 8.99 -1.42 -2.08
N THR A 75 7.82 -1.33 -1.45
CA THR A 75 7.52 -0.19 -0.58
C THR A 75 8.16 -0.37 0.79
N SER A 76 8.48 0.73 1.46
CA SER A 76 8.75 0.68 2.90
C SER A 76 7.50 0.21 3.66
N PRO A 77 7.65 -0.36 4.86
CA PRO A 77 6.53 -0.68 5.72
C PRO A 77 5.71 0.57 6.06
N ILE A 78 4.39 0.42 6.09
CA ILE A 78 3.43 1.44 6.53
C ILE A 78 2.84 0.95 7.85
N TYR A 79 3.03 1.72 8.92
CA TYR A 79 2.57 1.38 10.26
C TYR A 79 1.19 2.00 10.48
N ILE A 80 0.20 1.14 10.68
CA ILE A 80 -1.18 1.55 10.90
C ILE A 80 -1.59 1.19 12.32
N ASN A 81 -1.74 2.22 13.17
CA ASN A 81 -1.88 2.10 14.63
C ASN A 81 -3.29 2.33 15.17
#